data_AF-A0A973PIP0-F1
#
_entry.id   AF-A0A973PIP0-F1
#
_cell.length_a   1.000
_cell.length_b   1.000
_cell.length_c   1.000
_cell.angle_alpha   90.00
_cell.angle_beta   90.00
_cell.angle_gamma   90.00
#
_symmetry.space_group_name_H-M   'P 1'
#
loop_
_entity.id
_entity.type
_entity.pdbx_description
1 polymer ?
#
loop_
_entity_poly.entity_id
_entity_poly.type
_entity_poly.pdbx_seq_one_letter_code
_entity_poly.pdbx_strand_id
1 'polypeptide(L)'
;MSDWPVLKSAAAPGSETYKRNAELNERLAAELLERLDAAALGGPERSRQRHVERGKLLPRDRVDGLLDPGSRFLELSPLAANGLYDDQAPAAGIITGVGRVSGREVVVVANDATVKGGTYYPMTVKKHLRAQEVALHNHLPCVYLVDSGGAFLPKQDEVFPDREHFGRIFYNQATMSARGIPQIAAVLGSCTAGGAYVPAMSDEAVIVRGQGTIFLGGPPLVKAATGEEVSAEELGGGDLHSRISGVTDHLAEDDAHALAIVRDIVSTLAPRAPRPWDTAVPEEPRHDPRDLYGIVPADTRQPYDVREV
;
A
#
# COMPACT_ATOMS: atom_id res chain seq x y z
N MET A 1 -39.96 0.36 13.43
CA MET A 1 -39.54 -0.96 13.95
C MET A 1 -39.50 -1.87 12.76
N SER A 2 -38.31 -2.28 12.32
CA SER A 2 -38.18 -3.08 11.10
C SER A 2 -38.65 -4.51 11.37
N ASP A 3 -39.43 -5.09 10.46
CA ASP A 3 -40.04 -6.43 10.56
C ASP A 3 -39.03 -7.58 10.39
N TRP A 4 -37.75 -7.36 10.69
CA TRP A 4 -36.70 -8.36 10.50
C TRP A 4 -36.64 -9.34 11.67
N PRO A 5 -36.48 -10.65 11.41
CA PRO A 5 -36.33 -11.64 12.47
C PRO A 5 -35.05 -11.37 13.27
N VAL A 6 -35.20 -11.20 14.57
CA VAL A 6 -34.06 -11.00 15.47
C VAL A 6 -33.48 -12.35 15.87
N LEU A 7 -32.20 -12.56 15.61
CA LEU A 7 -31.48 -13.75 16.05
C LEU A 7 -31.40 -13.79 17.58
N LYS A 8 -31.63 -14.98 18.14
CA LYS A 8 -31.44 -15.24 19.57
C LYS A 8 -30.16 -16.05 19.72
N SER A 9 -29.21 -15.56 20.50
CA SER A 9 -27.98 -16.28 20.79
C SER A 9 -28.21 -17.40 21.79
N ALA A 10 -27.64 -18.57 21.49
CA ALA A 10 -27.47 -19.70 22.39
C ALA A 10 -26.05 -19.76 22.98
N ALA A 11 -25.19 -18.78 22.69
CA ALA A 11 -23.87 -18.67 23.29
C ALA A 11 -23.99 -18.60 24.82
N ALA A 12 -23.13 -19.35 25.51
CA ALA A 12 -23.10 -19.41 26.96
C ALA A 12 -21.73 -18.91 27.47
N PRO A 13 -21.55 -17.58 27.65
CA PRO A 13 -20.28 -16.99 28.08
C PRO A 13 -19.72 -17.57 29.39
N GLY A 14 -20.60 -18.03 30.28
CA GLY A 14 -20.21 -18.67 31.54
C GLY A 14 -19.74 -20.13 31.42
N SER A 15 -19.93 -20.78 30.26
CA SER A 15 -19.56 -22.18 30.07
C SER A 15 -18.05 -22.36 29.93
N GLU A 16 -17.54 -23.50 30.39
CA GLU A 16 -16.12 -23.84 30.26
C GLU A 16 -15.68 -23.95 28.79
N THR A 17 -16.57 -24.40 27.90
CA THR A 17 -16.29 -24.44 26.46
C THR A 17 -16.07 -23.05 25.89
N TYR A 18 -16.94 -22.10 26.22
CA TYR A 18 -16.82 -20.72 25.76
C TYR A 18 -15.53 -20.07 26.26
N LYS A 19 -15.23 -20.20 27.57
CA LYS A 19 -14.01 -19.64 28.15
C LYS A 19 -12.74 -20.20 27.49
N ARG A 20 -12.70 -21.51 27.24
CA ARG A 20 -11.58 -22.17 26.56
C ARG A 20 -11.40 -21.67 25.13
N ASN A 21 -12.49 -21.49 24.39
CA ASN A 21 -12.45 -20.92 23.04
C ASN A 21 -11.94 -19.47 23.07
N ALA A 22 -12.49 -18.66 23.97
CA ALA A 22 -12.12 -17.26 24.14
C ALA A 22 -10.63 -17.12 24.46
N GLU A 23 -10.11 -17.87 25.44
CA GLU A 23 -8.70 -17.82 25.82
C GLU A 23 -7.76 -18.15 24.64
N LEU A 24 -8.06 -19.19 23.85
CA LEU A 24 -7.25 -19.52 22.68
C LEU A 24 -7.33 -18.42 21.62
N ASN A 25 -8.54 -17.99 21.26
CA ASN A 25 -8.73 -17.07 20.14
C ASN A 25 -8.23 -15.65 20.48
N GLU A 26 -8.36 -15.20 21.74
CA GLU A 26 -7.76 -13.95 22.21
C GLU A 26 -6.23 -14.03 22.18
N ARG A 27 -5.62 -15.17 22.57
CA ARG A 27 -4.18 -15.37 22.45
C ARG A 27 -3.71 -15.31 20.98
N LEU A 28 -4.43 -15.94 20.06
CA LEU A 28 -4.11 -15.89 18.63
C LEU A 28 -4.26 -14.48 18.06
N ALA A 29 -5.26 -13.72 18.51
CA ALA A 29 -5.45 -12.33 18.13
C ALA A 29 -4.30 -11.45 18.65
N ALA A 30 -3.85 -11.65 19.89
CA ALA A 30 -2.70 -10.96 20.44
C ALA A 30 -1.41 -11.27 19.66
N GLU A 31 -1.16 -12.55 19.34
CA GLU A 31 -0.01 -12.97 18.53
C GLU A 31 -0.05 -12.34 17.11
N LEU A 32 -1.25 -12.24 16.51
CA LEU A 32 -1.43 -11.54 15.25
C LEU A 32 -1.04 -10.06 15.38
N LEU A 33 -1.51 -9.37 16.42
CA LEU A 33 -1.18 -7.96 16.65
C LEU A 33 0.32 -7.74 16.84
N GLU A 34 1.00 -8.60 17.61
CA GLU A 34 2.45 -8.53 17.80
C GLU A 34 3.21 -8.65 16.46
N ARG A 35 2.79 -9.58 15.59
CA ARG A 35 3.38 -9.75 14.26
C ARG A 35 3.10 -8.56 13.35
N LEU A 36 1.91 -7.97 13.43
CA LEU A 36 1.54 -6.77 12.68
C LEU A 36 2.40 -5.58 13.12
N ASP A 37 2.57 -5.37 14.43
CA ASP A 37 3.40 -4.30 14.98
C ASP A 37 4.87 -4.46 14.56
N ALA A 38 5.39 -5.69 14.62
CA ALA A 38 6.76 -5.99 14.17
C ALA A 38 6.93 -5.71 12.66
N ALA A 39 6.00 -6.15 11.82
CA ALA A 39 6.03 -5.88 10.38
C ALA A 39 5.86 -4.39 10.06
N ALA A 40 5.08 -3.67 10.86
CA ALA A 40 4.83 -2.23 10.69
C ALA A 40 6.07 -1.37 10.92
N LEU A 41 7.06 -1.86 11.67
CA LEU A 41 8.33 -1.16 11.88
C LEU A 41 9.08 -0.90 10.57
N GLY A 42 8.91 -1.73 9.55
CA GLY A 42 9.64 -1.64 8.28
C GLY A 42 11.05 -2.22 8.39
N GLY A 43 12.03 -1.58 7.73
CA GLY A 43 13.42 -2.02 7.72
C GLY A 43 14.13 -1.87 9.08
N PRO A 44 15.39 -2.33 9.16
CA PRO A 44 16.19 -2.21 10.38
C PRO A 44 16.28 -0.76 10.87
N GLU A 45 16.37 -0.56 12.19
CA GLU A 45 16.41 0.77 12.81
C GLU A 45 17.41 1.74 12.15
N ARG A 46 18.63 1.28 11.89
CA ARG A 46 19.67 2.06 11.20
C ARG A 46 19.24 2.52 9.80
N SER A 47 18.45 1.74 9.08
CA SER A 47 17.91 2.16 7.77
C SER A 47 16.84 3.23 7.92
N ARG A 48 16.00 3.15 8.94
CA ARG A 48 14.96 4.15 9.23
C ARG A 48 15.56 5.48 9.68
N GLN A 49 16.56 5.45 10.56
CA GLN A 49 17.32 6.64 10.97
C GLN A 49 17.96 7.33 9.76
N ARG A 50 18.71 6.58 8.92
CA ARG A 50 19.30 7.12 7.68
C ARG A 50 18.28 7.67 6.70
N HIS A 51 17.06 7.12 6.67
CA HIS A 51 15.98 7.61 5.82
C HIS A 51 15.51 8.99 6.31
N VAL A 52 15.27 9.13 7.62
CA VAL A 52 14.86 10.40 8.23
C VAL A 52 15.97 11.45 8.20
N GLU A 53 17.24 11.07 8.39
CA GLU A 53 18.41 11.96 8.29
C GLU A 53 18.55 12.62 6.90
N ARG A 54 17.95 12.01 5.86
CA ARG A 54 17.88 12.58 4.51
C ARG A 54 16.72 13.58 4.33
N GLY A 55 16.00 13.93 5.40
CA GLY A 55 14.85 14.83 5.37
C GLY A 55 13.55 14.18 4.90
N LYS A 56 13.50 12.85 4.79
CA LYS A 56 12.36 12.10 4.25
C LYS A 56 11.42 11.62 5.36
N LEU A 57 10.13 11.67 5.12
CA LEU A 57 9.12 11.03 5.98
C LEU A 57 9.21 9.50 5.83
N LEU A 58 8.97 8.75 6.90
CA LEU A 58 8.87 7.30 6.78
C LEU A 58 7.65 6.92 5.92
N PRO A 59 7.68 5.76 5.26
CA PRO A 59 6.60 5.31 4.38
C PRO A 59 5.21 5.29 5.05
N ARG A 60 5.10 4.85 6.31
CA ARG A 60 3.82 4.89 7.05
C ARG A 60 3.40 6.30 7.42
N ASP A 61 4.33 7.16 7.83
CA ASP A 61 4.06 8.58 8.06
C ASP A 61 3.55 9.28 6.80
N ARG A 62 4.06 8.89 5.62
CA ARG A 62 3.56 9.39 4.33
C ARG A 62 2.13 8.93 4.04
N VAL A 63 1.82 7.67 4.33
CA VAL A 63 0.43 7.17 4.22
C VAL A 63 -0.48 7.94 5.17
N ASP A 64 -0.10 8.05 6.45
CA ASP A 64 -0.91 8.77 7.45
C ASP A 64 -1.09 10.25 7.12
N GLY A 65 -0.03 10.92 6.63
CA GLY A 65 -0.07 12.32 6.19
C GLY A 65 -0.89 12.54 4.92
N LEU A 66 -1.05 11.52 4.08
CA LEU A 66 -1.89 11.58 2.88
C LEU A 66 -3.38 11.48 3.22
N LEU A 67 -3.74 10.66 4.20
CA LEU A 67 -5.12 10.32 4.53
C LEU A 67 -5.89 11.49 5.16
N ASP A 68 -7.21 11.46 5.03
CA ASP A 68 -8.08 12.43 5.70
C ASP A 68 -8.01 12.26 7.22
N PRO A 69 -7.95 13.37 8.00
CA PRO A 69 -7.91 13.31 9.45
C PRO A 69 -9.05 12.48 10.04
N GLY A 70 -8.70 11.52 10.90
CA GLY A 70 -9.66 10.62 11.56
C GLY A 70 -10.23 9.50 10.68
N SER A 71 -9.88 9.45 9.39
CA SER A 71 -10.26 8.33 8.51
C SER A 71 -9.52 7.05 8.91
N ARG A 72 -10.04 5.90 8.45
CA ARG A 72 -9.41 4.59 8.66
C ARG A 72 -8.65 4.18 7.41
N PHE A 73 -7.57 3.42 7.62
CA PHE A 73 -6.83 2.76 6.56
C PHE A 73 -7.04 1.25 6.66
N LEU A 74 -7.60 0.64 5.62
CA LEU A 74 -7.71 -0.81 5.50
C LEU A 74 -6.44 -1.33 4.81
N GLU A 75 -5.44 -1.67 5.61
CA GLU A 75 -4.18 -2.22 5.09
C GLU A 75 -4.39 -3.61 4.48
N LEU A 76 -3.79 -3.84 3.31
CA LEU A 76 -3.84 -5.09 2.57
C LEU A 76 -2.56 -5.88 2.78
N SER A 77 -2.71 -7.14 3.20
CA SER A 77 -1.59 -8.08 3.37
C SER A 77 -0.39 -7.50 4.17
N PRO A 78 -0.61 -6.98 5.38
CA PRO A 78 0.47 -6.41 6.22
C PRO A 78 1.56 -7.42 6.56
N LEU A 79 1.22 -8.72 6.64
CA LEU A 79 2.18 -9.81 6.88
C LEU A 79 2.73 -10.44 5.59
N ALA A 80 2.66 -9.76 4.44
CA ALA A 80 3.26 -10.27 3.22
C ALA A 80 4.76 -10.53 3.40
N ALA A 81 5.23 -11.65 2.84
CA ALA A 81 6.59 -12.17 2.98
C ALA A 81 7.02 -12.57 4.42
N ASN A 82 6.11 -12.66 5.38
CA ASN A 82 6.40 -13.21 6.71
C ASN A 82 6.89 -14.67 6.62
N GLY A 83 8.05 -14.96 7.21
CA GLY A 83 8.71 -16.25 7.15
C GLY A 83 9.38 -16.56 5.80
N LEU A 84 9.49 -15.58 4.90
CA LEU A 84 10.18 -15.70 3.61
C LEU A 84 11.44 -14.83 3.60
N TYR A 85 12.41 -15.20 2.76
CA TYR A 85 13.62 -14.40 2.50
C TYR A 85 14.40 -14.04 3.79
N ASP A 86 14.45 -14.96 4.75
CA ASP A 86 15.07 -14.76 6.07
C ASP A 86 14.51 -13.53 6.82
N ASP A 87 13.20 -13.24 6.64
CA ASP A 87 12.46 -12.11 7.21
C ASP A 87 13.07 -10.74 6.88
N GLN A 88 13.84 -10.64 5.80
CA GLN A 88 14.50 -9.41 5.36
C GLN A 88 13.59 -8.46 4.57
N ALA A 89 12.33 -8.86 4.35
CA ALA A 89 11.34 -8.10 3.57
C ALA A 89 9.99 -7.98 4.32
N PRO A 90 9.95 -7.37 5.52
CA PRO A 90 8.71 -7.19 6.27
C PRO A 90 7.66 -6.45 5.43
N ALA A 91 6.41 -6.90 5.52
CA ALA A 91 5.29 -6.44 4.68
C ALA A 91 5.57 -6.51 3.15
N ALA A 92 6.54 -7.30 2.73
CA ALA A 92 7.12 -7.34 1.39
C ALA A 92 7.71 -5.99 0.90
N GLY A 93 8.16 -5.11 1.80
CA GLY A 93 8.77 -3.82 1.47
C GLY A 93 7.82 -2.81 0.81
N ILE A 94 6.51 -3.01 0.97
CA ILE A 94 5.48 -2.13 0.39
C ILE A 94 4.24 -2.12 1.28
N ILE A 95 3.71 -0.93 1.53
CA ILE A 95 2.45 -0.72 2.25
C ILE A 95 1.37 -0.53 1.19
N THR A 96 0.30 -1.32 1.28
CA THR A 96 -0.84 -1.18 0.37
C THR A 96 -2.13 -1.17 1.17
N GLY A 97 -3.12 -0.43 0.72
CA GLY A 97 -4.40 -0.37 1.44
C GLY A 97 -5.40 0.56 0.81
N VAL A 98 -6.62 0.54 1.36
CA VAL A 98 -7.68 1.47 0.98
C VAL A 98 -7.84 2.50 2.09
N GLY A 99 -7.76 3.77 1.73
CA GLY A 99 -7.95 4.88 2.67
C GLY A 99 -8.73 6.01 2.01
N ARG A 100 -9.08 7.02 2.81
CA ARG A 100 -9.79 8.20 2.31
C ARG A 100 -8.83 9.36 2.12
N VAL A 101 -8.88 9.99 0.95
CA VAL A 101 -8.10 11.17 0.58
C VAL A 101 -9.05 12.17 -0.05
N SER A 102 -9.15 13.37 0.50
CA SER A 102 -10.03 14.43 0.02
C SER A 102 -11.48 13.95 -0.15
N GLY A 103 -11.99 13.15 0.79
CA GLY A 103 -13.34 12.59 0.75
C GLY A 103 -13.51 11.31 -0.11
N ARG A 104 -12.49 10.90 -0.87
CA ARG A 104 -12.53 9.79 -1.83
C ARG A 104 -11.82 8.56 -1.30
N GLU A 105 -12.44 7.37 -1.37
CA GLU A 105 -11.70 6.13 -1.16
C GLU A 105 -10.72 5.89 -2.32
N VAL A 106 -9.45 5.66 -1.99
CA VAL A 106 -8.36 5.40 -2.94
C VAL A 106 -7.56 4.19 -2.50
N VAL A 107 -6.98 3.48 -3.45
CA VAL A 107 -5.93 2.50 -3.17
C VAL A 107 -4.61 3.23 -3.08
N VAL A 108 -3.92 3.12 -1.94
CA VAL A 108 -2.58 3.63 -1.73
C VAL A 108 -1.58 2.49 -1.87
N VAL A 109 -0.48 2.75 -2.58
CA VAL A 109 0.65 1.84 -2.74
C VAL A 109 1.93 2.61 -2.45
N ALA A 110 2.57 2.36 -1.30
CA ALA A 110 3.74 3.10 -0.83
C ALA A 110 4.94 2.16 -0.64
N ASN A 111 6.03 2.42 -1.35
CA ASN A 111 7.26 1.65 -1.17
C ASN A 111 7.92 1.96 0.17
N ASP A 112 8.47 0.92 0.81
CA ASP A 112 9.31 1.10 1.99
C ASP A 112 10.80 1.08 1.64
N ALA A 113 11.36 2.27 1.41
CA ALA A 113 12.78 2.44 1.11
C ALA A 113 13.72 1.95 2.23
N THR A 114 13.22 1.78 3.46
CA THR A 114 14.01 1.27 4.59
C THR A 114 14.21 -0.24 4.51
N VAL A 115 13.33 -0.95 3.80
CA VAL A 115 13.41 -2.39 3.52
C VAL A 115 14.21 -2.61 2.23
N LYS A 116 15.49 -2.94 2.37
CA LYS A 116 16.39 -3.25 1.24
C LYS A 116 16.38 -2.18 0.13
N GLY A 117 16.26 -0.91 0.50
CA GLY A 117 16.22 0.20 -0.45
C GLY A 117 14.90 0.29 -1.25
N GLY A 118 13.82 -0.33 -0.76
CA GLY A 118 12.53 -0.38 -1.46
C GLY A 118 12.57 -1.28 -2.71
N THR A 119 13.51 -2.21 -2.77
CA THR A 119 13.64 -3.11 -3.93
C THR A 119 12.51 -4.14 -3.97
N TYR A 120 12.07 -4.48 -5.17
CA TYR A 120 10.97 -5.42 -5.37
C TYR A 120 11.46 -6.86 -5.30
N TYR A 121 11.04 -7.55 -4.24
CA TYR A 121 11.03 -9.00 -4.16
C TYR A 121 9.86 -9.57 -4.98
N PRO A 122 9.85 -10.89 -5.26
CA PRO A 122 8.71 -11.53 -5.92
C PRO A 122 7.38 -11.26 -5.20
N MET A 123 7.39 -11.31 -3.86
CA MET A 123 6.21 -10.97 -3.06
C MET A 123 5.83 -9.49 -3.10
N THR A 124 6.78 -8.59 -3.34
CA THR A 124 6.50 -7.15 -3.52
C THR A 124 5.69 -6.93 -4.78
N VAL A 125 6.10 -7.55 -5.90
CA VAL A 125 5.37 -7.51 -7.17
C VAL A 125 3.96 -8.06 -6.97
N LYS A 126 3.84 -9.26 -6.37
CA LYS A 126 2.53 -9.89 -6.13
C LYS A 126 1.62 -9.00 -5.28
N LYS A 127 2.15 -8.38 -4.22
CA LYS A 127 1.39 -7.47 -3.34
C LYS A 127 0.97 -6.19 -4.07
N HIS A 128 1.83 -5.62 -4.92
CA HIS A 128 1.49 -4.47 -5.75
C HIS A 128 0.36 -4.82 -6.73
N LEU A 129 0.50 -5.91 -7.50
CA LEU A 129 -0.52 -6.35 -8.45
C LEU A 129 -1.85 -6.64 -7.76
N ARG A 130 -1.82 -7.24 -6.56
CA ARG A 130 -3.04 -7.47 -5.78
C ARG A 130 -3.73 -6.17 -5.36
N ALA A 131 -2.97 -5.12 -5.03
CA ALA A 131 -3.54 -3.81 -4.72
C ALA A 131 -4.21 -3.19 -5.97
N GLN A 132 -3.60 -3.31 -7.14
CA GLN A 132 -4.21 -2.87 -8.40
C GLN A 132 -5.46 -3.68 -8.76
N GLU A 133 -5.50 -4.97 -8.45
CA GLU A 133 -6.70 -5.80 -8.65
C GLU A 133 -7.86 -5.32 -7.75
N VAL A 134 -7.56 -4.96 -6.49
CA VAL A 134 -8.55 -4.32 -5.59
C VAL A 134 -9.03 -3.00 -6.18
N ALA A 135 -8.13 -2.16 -6.69
CA ALA A 135 -8.48 -0.90 -7.33
C ALA A 135 -9.40 -1.12 -8.54
N LEU A 136 -9.03 -2.04 -9.43
CA LEU A 136 -9.76 -2.36 -10.66
C LEU A 136 -11.17 -2.88 -10.35
N HIS A 137 -11.31 -3.85 -9.46
CA HIS A 137 -12.60 -4.46 -9.16
C HIS A 137 -13.55 -3.54 -8.41
N ASN A 138 -13.02 -2.56 -7.66
CA ASN A 138 -13.82 -1.62 -6.88
C ASN A 138 -13.89 -0.21 -7.48
N HIS A 139 -13.31 0.00 -8.67
CA HIS A 139 -13.23 1.31 -9.34
C HIS A 139 -12.66 2.41 -8.43
N LEU A 140 -11.57 2.10 -7.72
CA LEU A 140 -10.91 3.03 -6.81
C LEU A 140 -9.72 3.69 -7.51
N PRO A 141 -9.55 5.02 -7.45
CA PRO A 141 -8.34 5.69 -7.89
C PRO A 141 -7.10 5.12 -7.19
N CYS A 142 -5.98 5.10 -7.90
CA CYS A 142 -4.69 4.61 -7.38
C CYS A 142 -3.77 5.79 -7.05
N VAL A 143 -3.16 5.76 -5.88
CA VAL A 143 -2.09 6.67 -5.46
C VAL A 143 -0.81 5.86 -5.20
N TYR A 144 0.24 6.12 -5.97
CA TYR A 144 1.54 5.48 -5.86
C TYR A 144 2.54 6.42 -5.17
N LEU A 145 2.96 6.08 -3.95
CA LEU A 145 4.05 6.77 -3.25
C LEU A 145 5.36 6.03 -3.55
N VAL A 146 6.04 6.48 -4.59
CA VAL A 146 7.16 5.78 -5.24
C VAL A 146 8.48 6.16 -4.59
N ASP A 147 9.19 5.15 -4.08
CA ASP A 147 10.51 5.29 -3.45
C ASP A 147 11.23 3.92 -3.47
N SER A 148 11.71 3.53 -4.66
CA SER A 148 12.19 2.18 -4.92
C SER A 148 13.52 2.16 -5.67
N GLY A 149 14.46 1.39 -5.13
CA GLY A 149 15.73 1.07 -5.78
C GLY A 149 15.63 0.11 -6.97
N GLY A 150 14.44 -0.28 -7.42
CA GLY A 150 14.23 -1.17 -8.56
C GLY A 150 13.95 -2.63 -8.17
N ALA A 151 14.26 -3.58 -9.05
CA ALA A 151 14.05 -5.01 -8.80
C ALA A 151 15.13 -5.58 -7.87
N PHE A 152 14.77 -6.56 -7.04
CA PHE A 152 15.75 -7.33 -6.26
C PHE A 152 16.49 -8.30 -7.18
N LEU A 153 17.64 -7.85 -7.71
CA LEU A 153 18.39 -8.54 -8.77
C LEU A 153 18.71 -10.03 -8.51
N PRO A 154 19.04 -10.48 -7.27
CA PRO A 154 19.27 -11.90 -7.02
C PRO A 154 18.08 -12.82 -7.29
N LYS A 155 16.87 -12.26 -7.45
CA LYS A 155 15.63 -12.99 -7.78
C LYS A 155 14.95 -12.43 -9.03
N GLN A 156 15.70 -11.84 -9.95
CA GLN A 156 15.15 -11.16 -11.12
C GLN A 156 14.26 -12.05 -12.00
N ASP A 157 14.53 -13.36 -12.08
CA ASP A 157 13.77 -14.35 -12.85
C ASP A 157 12.37 -14.59 -12.27
N GLU A 158 12.19 -14.35 -10.98
CA GLU A 158 10.92 -14.39 -10.26
C GLU A 158 10.24 -12.99 -10.19
N VAL A 159 10.88 -11.96 -10.74
CA VAL A 159 10.42 -10.56 -10.65
C VAL A 159 10.11 -9.95 -12.01
N PHE A 160 10.78 -10.39 -13.09
CA PHE A 160 10.75 -9.70 -14.39
C PHE A 160 9.96 -10.41 -15.51
N PRO A 161 10.20 -11.70 -15.84
CA PRO A 161 9.86 -12.22 -17.17
C PRO A 161 8.40 -12.62 -17.43
N ASP A 162 7.64 -13.03 -16.40
CA ASP A 162 6.34 -13.71 -16.60
C ASP A 162 5.15 -12.73 -16.62
N ARG A 163 3.98 -13.23 -17.02
CA ARG A 163 2.75 -12.43 -17.22
C ARG A 163 2.34 -11.63 -15.99
N GLU A 164 2.53 -12.19 -14.79
CA GLU A 164 2.17 -11.56 -13.51
C GLU A 164 3.43 -11.04 -12.78
N HIS A 165 4.47 -10.69 -13.52
CA HIS A 165 5.70 -10.07 -13.00
C HIS A 165 5.67 -8.54 -13.17
N PHE A 166 6.78 -7.85 -12.90
CA PHE A 166 6.86 -6.39 -12.73
C PHE A 166 6.17 -5.58 -13.83
N GLY A 167 6.30 -5.99 -15.09
CA GLY A 167 5.70 -5.31 -16.24
C GLY A 167 4.16 -5.26 -16.22
N ARG A 168 3.52 -6.18 -15.48
CA ARG A 168 2.07 -6.21 -15.31
C ARG A 168 1.53 -4.99 -14.57
N ILE A 169 2.36 -4.34 -13.75
CA ILE A 169 2.02 -3.09 -13.05
C ILE A 169 1.61 -2.02 -14.07
N PHE A 170 2.41 -1.87 -15.13
CA PHE A 170 2.18 -0.86 -16.17
C PHE A 170 1.00 -1.20 -17.07
N TYR A 171 0.85 -2.49 -17.41
CA TYR A 171 -0.33 -2.97 -18.13
C TYR A 171 -1.62 -2.64 -17.37
N ASN A 172 -1.62 -2.86 -16.06
CA ASN A 172 -2.75 -2.55 -15.20
C ASN A 172 -2.99 -1.04 -15.10
N GLN A 173 -1.94 -0.22 -14.92
CA GLN A 173 -2.06 1.25 -14.89
C GLN A 173 -2.71 1.77 -16.17
N ALA A 174 -2.19 1.41 -17.34
CA ALA A 174 -2.74 1.83 -18.63
C ALA A 174 -4.19 1.36 -18.83
N THR A 175 -4.50 0.11 -18.45
CA THR A 175 -5.85 -0.45 -18.57
C THR A 175 -6.84 0.22 -17.61
N MET A 176 -6.42 0.57 -16.40
CA MET A 176 -7.23 1.28 -15.41
C MET A 176 -7.48 2.74 -15.83
N SER A 177 -6.44 3.45 -16.27
CA SER A 177 -6.56 4.81 -16.83
C SER A 177 -7.55 4.83 -18.02
N ALA A 178 -7.44 3.89 -18.96
CA ALA A 178 -8.37 3.75 -20.08
C ALA A 178 -9.84 3.47 -19.65
N ARG A 179 -10.06 2.95 -18.44
CA ARG A 179 -11.39 2.74 -17.84
C ARG A 179 -11.87 3.93 -17.02
N GLY A 180 -11.12 5.03 -16.98
CA GLY A 180 -11.42 6.20 -16.17
C GLY A 180 -11.18 6.00 -14.68
N ILE A 181 -10.30 5.05 -14.30
CA ILE A 181 -9.83 4.88 -12.92
C ILE A 181 -8.50 5.65 -12.80
N PRO A 182 -8.47 6.81 -12.11
CA PRO A 182 -7.30 7.68 -12.11
C PRO A 182 -6.06 7.03 -11.51
N GLN A 183 -4.91 7.27 -12.14
CA GLN A 183 -3.58 6.80 -11.72
C GLN A 183 -2.74 8.02 -11.32
N ILE A 184 -2.35 8.13 -10.06
CA ILE A 184 -1.61 9.29 -9.54
C ILE A 184 -0.31 8.79 -8.91
N ALA A 185 0.81 9.42 -9.23
CA ALA A 185 2.11 9.07 -8.65
C ALA A 185 2.76 10.25 -7.92
N ALA A 186 3.44 9.96 -6.83
CA ALA A 186 4.36 10.88 -6.16
C ALA A 186 5.72 10.19 -6.02
N VAL A 187 6.74 10.75 -6.67
CA VAL A 187 8.12 10.27 -6.62
C VAL A 187 8.82 10.96 -5.45
N LEU A 188 8.92 10.21 -4.35
CA LEU A 188 9.42 10.66 -3.06
C LEU A 188 10.85 10.15 -2.79
N GLY A 189 11.55 9.71 -3.83
CA GLY A 189 12.90 9.20 -3.78
C GLY A 189 13.33 8.58 -5.11
N SER A 190 14.17 7.55 -5.06
CA SER A 190 14.69 6.91 -6.27
C SER A 190 13.57 6.18 -7.03
N CYS A 191 13.59 6.29 -8.36
CA CYS A 191 12.67 5.62 -9.28
C CYS A 191 13.44 5.15 -10.51
N THR A 192 14.03 3.96 -10.43
CA THR A 192 14.98 3.46 -11.44
C THR A 192 14.43 2.32 -12.29
N ALA A 193 14.88 2.26 -13.54
CA ALA A 193 14.62 1.21 -14.51
C ALA A 193 13.13 0.94 -14.70
N GLY A 194 12.64 -0.28 -14.41
CA GLY A 194 11.23 -0.61 -14.50
C GLY A 194 10.36 0.33 -13.65
N GLY A 195 10.83 0.74 -12.47
CA GLY A 195 10.07 1.63 -11.59
C GLY A 195 9.72 2.97 -12.23
N ALA A 196 10.55 3.47 -13.15
CA ALA A 196 10.37 4.75 -13.83
C ALA A 196 9.06 4.85 -14.63
N TYR A 197 8.49 3.71 -15.04
CA TYR A 197 7.20 3.70 -15.73
C TYR A 197 6.00 3.95 -14.82
N VAL A 198 6.12 3.77 -13.50
CA VAL A 198 5.02 4.08 -12.57
C VAL A 198 4.62 5.55 -12.66
N PRO A 199 5.53 6.53 -12.47
CA PRO A 199 5.19 7.93 -12.68
C PRO A 199 4.94 8.27 -14.15
N ALA A 200 5.75 7.75 -15.09
CA ALA A 200 5.61 8.10 -16.50
C ALA A 200 4.31 7.61 -17.17
N MET A 201 3.61 6.64 -16.55
CA MET A 201 2.31 6.12 -17.02
C MET A 201 1.17 6.45 -16.06
N SER A 202 1.39 7.35 -15.09
CA SER A 202 0.31 7.92 -14.28
C SER A 202 -0.34 9.09 -15.03
N ASP A 203 -1.61 9.35 -14.74
CA ASP A 203 -2.37 10.45 -15.33
C ASP A 203 -1.84 11.81 -14.84
N GLU A 204 -1.41 11.86 -13.57
CA GLU A 204 -0.65 12.99 -12.99
C GLU A 204 0.49 12.48 -12.10
N ALA A 205 1.65 13.11 -12.21
CA ALA A 205 2.87 12.74 -11.50
C ALA A 205 3.51 13.93 -10.76
N VAL A 206 3.73 13.75 -9.47
CA VAL A 206 4.42 14.68 -8.57
C VAL A 206 5.85 14.19 -8.32
N ILE A 207 6.82 15.09 -8.20
CA ILE A 207 8.21 14.74 -7.83
C ILE A 207 8.77 15.73 -6.80
N VAL A 208 9.48 15.24 -5.80
CA VAL A 208 10.15 16.08 -4.80
C VAL A 208 11.50 16.56 -5.33
N ARG A 209 11.72 17.87 -5.40
CA ARG A 209 12.97 18.50 -5.84
C ARG A 209 14.16 18.02 -4.99
N GLY A 210 15.30 17.72 -5.62
CA GLY A 210 16.53 17.35 -4.91
C GLY A 210 16.45 16.04 -4.12
N GLN A 211 15.39 15.25 -4.31
CA GLN A 211 15.13 14.01 -3.59
C GLN A 211 14.60 12.92 -4.52
N GLY A 212 13.56 13.25 -5.30
CA GLY A 212 12.95 12.37 -6.29
C GLY A 212 13.81 12.30 -7.54
N THR A 213 14.04 11.10 -8.05
CA THR A 213 14.77 10.91 -9.32
C THR A 213 14.11 9.82 -10.18
N ILE A 214 14.00 10.04 -11.49
CA ILE A 214 13.41 9.10 -12.45
C ILE A 214 14.42 8.83 -13.57
N PHE A 215 14.77 7.57 -13.82
CA PHE A 215 15.61 7.21 -14.97
C PHE A 215 15.49 5.74 -15.34
N LEU A 216 15.62 5.42 -16.63
CA LEU A 216 15.66 4.03 -17.11
C LEU A 216 16.97 3.32 -16.74
N GLY A 217 18.04 4.09 -16.57
CA GLY A 217 19.34 3.62 -16.12
C GLY A 217 19.97 4.66 -15.22
N GLY A 218 20.27 4.31 -13.96
CA GLY A 218 20.88 5.27 -13.04
C GLY A 218 22.33 5.58 -13.35
N PRO A 219 22.94 6.53 -12.62
CA PRO A 219 24.33 6.95 -12.85
C PRO A 219 25.35 5.80 -12.93
N PRO A 220 25.27 4.74 -12.09
CA PRO A 220 26.19 3.60 -12.23
C PRO A 220 26.09 2.89 -13.58
N LEU A 221 24.88 2.79 -14.16
CA LEU A 221 24.66 2.15 -15.46
C LEU A 221 25.11 3.04 -16.62
N VAL A 222 24.83 4.36 -16.54
CA VAL A 222 25.29 5.33 -17.54
C VAL A 222 26.82 5.35 -17.62
N LYS A 223 27.49 5.40 -16.46
CA LYS A 223 28.95 5.33 -16.37
C LYS A 223 29.50 4.03 -16.96
N ALA A 224 28.87 2.89 -16.65
CA ALA A 224 29.30 1.59 -17.17
C ALA A 224 29.12 1.47 -18.70
N ALA A 225 28.06 2.05 -19.26
CA ALA A 225 27.73 1.94 -20.68
C ALA A 225 28.47 2.94 -21.57
N THR A 226 28.73 4.15 -21.06
CA THR A 226 29.21 5.29 -21.88
C THR A 226 30.51 5.91 -21.37
N GLY A 227 30.87 5.66 -20.12
CA GLY A 227 31.97 6.35 -19.43
C GLY A 227 31.59 7.74 -18.88
N GLU A 228 30.37 8.22 -19.12
CA GLU A 228 29.91 9.52 -18.63
C GLU A 228 29.67 9.50 -17.11
N GLU A 229 30.16 10.53 -16.42
CA GLU A 229 29.89 10.76 -15.01
C GLU A 229 28.86 11.88 -14.86
N VAL A 230 27.68 11.53 -14.36
CA VAL A 230 26.54 12.44 -14.16
C VAL A 230 25.92 12.15 -12.80
N SER A 231 25.48 13.19 -12.09
CA SER A 231 24.78 12.99 -10.82
C SER A 231 23.35 12.48 -11.03
N ALA A 232 22.72 11.92 -10.00
CA ALA A 232 21.33 11.47 -10.09
C ALA A 232 20.35 12.62 -10.36
N GLU A 233 20.62 13.82 -9.81
CA GLU A 233 19.80 15.01 -10.01
C GLU A 233 19.92 15.55 -11.44
N GLU A 234 21.14 15.61 -11.99
CA GLU A 234 21.35 16.04 -13.37
C GLU A 234 20.76 15.06 -14.39
N LEU A 235 20.82 13.76 -14.09
CA LEU A 235 20.34 12.71 -14.99
C LEU A 235 18.81 12.59 -15.03
N GLY A 236 18.15 12.81 -13.88
CA GLY A 236 16.74 12.46 -13.71
C GLY A 236 16.04 13.15 -12.56
N GLY A 237 16.51 14.31 -12.12
CA GLY A 237 15.94 15.04 -10.99
C GLY A 237 14.61 15.74 -11.26
N GLY A 238 14.05 16.34 -10.21
CA GLY A 238 12.74 16.99 -10.26
C GLY A 238 12.67 18.17 -11.23
N ASP A 239 13.72 19.00 -11.27
CA ASP A 239 13.78 20.15 -12.18
C ASP A 239 13.85 19.72 -13.66
N LEU A 240 14.60 18.64 -13.97
CA LEU A 240 14.66 18.09 -15.33
C LEU A 240 13.27 17.62 -15.79
N HIS A 241 12.59 16.81 -14.97
CA HIS A 241 11.33 16.20 -15.38
C HIS A 241 10.14 17.14 -15.39
N SER A 242 10.13 18.15 -14.52
CA SER A 242 9.03 19.12 -14.42
C SER A 242 9.19 20.33 -15.32
N ARG A 243 10.41 20.66 -15.79
CA ARG A 243 10.67 21.86 -16.61
C ARG A 243 11.12 21.57 -18.04
N ILE A 244 11.73 20.41 -18.28
CA ILE A 244 12.37 20.11 -19.57
C ILE A 244 11.67 18.93 -20.24
N SER A 245 11.62 17.76 -19.60
CA SER A 245 11.11 16.55 -20.25
C SER A 245 9.59 16.42 -20.22
N GLY A 246 8.91 17.00 -19.21
CA GLY A 246 7.48 16.84 -18.99
C GLY A 246 7.07 15.43 -18.57
N VAL A 247 7.96 14.68 -17.90
CA VAL A 247 7.64 13.35 -17.34
C VAL A 247 6.85 13.49 -16.04
N THR A 248 6.98 14.63 -15.37
CA THR A 248 6.25 14.97 -14.15
C THR A 248 5.55 16.30 -14.33
N ASP A 249 4.36 16.42 -13.75
CA ASP A 249 3.47 17.58 -13.90
C ASP A 249 3.68 18.58 -12.78
N HIS A 250 4.05 18.09 -11.58
CA HIS A 250 4.13 18.90 -10.37
C HIS A 250 5.48 18.74 -9.66
N LEU A 251 6.14 19.86 -9.37
CA LEU A 251 7.38 19.90 -8.60
C LEU A 251 7.09 20.29 -7.15
N ALA A 252 7.30 19.36 -6.23
CA ALA A 252 7.18 19.57 -4.79
C ALA A 252 8.53 19.95 -4.16
N GLU A 253 8.47 20.61 -3.00
CA GLU A 253 9.67 21.07 -2.27
C GLU A 253 10.12 20.08 -1.19
N ASP A 254 9.18 19.29 -0.65
CA ASP A 254 9.43 18.21 0.30
C ASP A 254 8.30 17.17 0.24
N ASP A 255 8.40 16.10 1.06
CA ASP A 255 7.38 15.07 1.14
C ASP A 255 6.00 15.63 1.52
N ALA A 256 5.92 16.57 2.48
CA ALA A 256 4.64 17.10 2.95
C ALA A 256 3.94 17.91 1.86
N HIS A 257 4.69 18.73 1.12
CA HIS A 257 4.20 19.45 -0.05
C HIS A 257 3.74 18.47 -1.15
N ALA A 258 4.49 17.40 -1.42
CA ALA A 258 4.08 16.39 -2.40
C ALA A 258 2.75 15.72 -2.01
N LEU A 259 2.57 15.36 -0.74
CA LEU A 259 1.30 14.79 -0.26
C LEU A 259 0.14 15.80 -0.37
N ALA A 260 0.38 17.08 -0.10
CA ALA A 260 -0.63 18.12 -0.30
C ALA A 260 -1.06 18.24 -1.76
N ILE A 261 -0.12 18.24 -2.71
CA ILE A 261 -0.42 18.25 -4.15
C ILE A 261 -1.23 17.00 -4.55
N VAL A 262 -0.85 15.81 -4.06
CA VAL A 262 -1.63 14.59 -4.33
C VAL A 262 -3.06 14.71 -3.80
N ARG A 263 -3.25 15.28 -2.60
CA ARG A 263 -4.60 15.53 -2.05
C ARG A 263 -5.39 16.51 -2.92
N ASP A 264 -4.75 17.54 -3.45
CA ASP A 264 -5.37 18.50 -4.36
C ASP A 264 -5.79 17.83 -5.67
N ILE A 265 -4.94 17.01 -6.27
CA ILE A 265 -5.26 16.18 -7.44
C ILE A 265 -6.49 15.30 -7.16
N VAL A 266 -6.51 14.60 -6.03
CA VAL A 266 -7.65 13.73 -5.68
C VAL A 266 -8.94 14.54 -5.50
N SER A 267 -8.85 15.79 -5.04
CA SER A 267 -10.00 16.67 -4.82
C SER A 267 -10.66 17.15 -6.11
N THR A 268 -9.93 17.17 -7.24
CA THR A 268 -10.44 17.61 -8.56
C THR A 268 -11.02 16.46 -9.39
N LEU A 269 -10.88 15.22 -8.93
CA LEU A 269 -11.41 14.04 -9.63
C LEU A 269 -12.93 14.12 -9.78
N ALA A 270 -13.43 13.52 -10.87
CA ALA A 270 -14.85 13.47 -11.15
C ALA A 270 -15.67 12.91 -9.98
N PRO A 271 -16.89 13.42 -9.73
CA PRO A 271 -17.76 12.95 -8.66
C PRO A 271 -17.96 11.44 -8.70
N ARG A 272 -18.07 10.82 -7.51
CA ARG A 272 -18.33 9.39 -7.41
C ARG A 272 -19.76 9.11 -7.90
N ALA A 273 -19.93 8.02 -8.65
CA ALA A 273 -21.26 7.51 -8.95
C ALA A 273 -22.03 7.23 -7.64
N PRO A 274 -23.34 7.52 -7.59
CA PRO A 274 -24.15 7.19 -6.42
C PRO A 274 -24.12 5.67 -6.17
N ARG A 275 -24.33 5.27 -4.92
CA ARG A 275 -24.43 3.85 -4.57
C ARG A 275 -25.63 3.25 -5.32
N PRO A 276 -25.50 2.06 -5.93
CA PRO A 276 -26.59 1.45 -6.69
C PRO A 276 -27.61 0.72 -5.79
N TRP A 277 -27.52 0.88 -4.48
CA TRP A 277 -28.42 0.29 -3.49
C TRP A 277 -28.83 1.30 -2.43
N ASP A 278 -30.03 1.12 -1.89
CA ASP A 278 -30.52 1.91 -0.77
C ASP A 278 -29.76 1.57 0.51
N THR A 279 -29.59 2.58 1.37
CA THR A 279 -28.93 2.42 2.67
C THR A 279 -29.82 2.92 3.78
N ALA A 280 -29.91 2.16 4.87
CA ALA A 280 -30.50 2.60 6.13
C ALA A 280 -29.44 3.22 7.05
N VAL A 281 -29.91 3.85 8.13
CA VAL A 281 -29.02 4.30 9.21
C VAL A 281 -28.32 3.07 9.81
N PRO A 282 -26.98 3.07 9.95
CA PRO A 282 -26.27 1.97 10.59
C PRO A 282 -26.73 1.78 12.04
N GLU A 283 -26.95 0.53 12.44
CA GLU A 283 -27.29 0.12 13.81
C GLU A 283 -26.24 -0.88 14.30
N GLU A 284 -25.86 -0.78 15.57
CA GLU A 284 -24.91 -1.73 16.18
C GLU A 284 -25.52 -3.14 16.29
N PRO A 285 -24.71 -4.21 16.20
CA PRO A 285 -25.16 -5.56 16.48
C PRO A 285 -25.75 -5.67 17.90
N ARG A 286 -26.73 -6.58 18.07
CA ARG A 286 -27.37 -6.82 19.37
C ARG A 286 -26.43 -7.47 20.41
N HIS A 287 -25.40 -8.16 19.93
CA HIS A 287 -24.41 -8.87 20.73
C HIS A 287 -23.05 -8.20 20.58
N ASP A 288 -22.17 -8.34 21.57
CA ASP A 288 -20.83 -7.76 21.52
C ASP A 288 -20.01 -8.52 20.46
N PRO A 289 -19.42 -7.86 19.45
CA PRO A 289 -18.54 -8.53 18.48
C PRO A 289 -17.38 -9.30 19.12
N ARG A 290 -16.98 -8.96 20.37
CA ARG A 290 -16.01 -9.74 21.14
C ARG A 290 -16.47 -11.15 21.48
N ASP A 291 -17.78 -11.42 21.46
CA ASP A 291 -18.32 -12.75 21.74
C ASP A 291 -17.85 -13.80 20.71
N LEU A 292 -17.43 -13.36 19.52
CA LEU A 292 -16.82 -14.21 18.49
C LEU A 292 -15.64 -15.03 19.02
N TYR A 293 -14.87 -14.50 19.98
CA TYR A 293 -13.76 -15.23 20.58
C TYR A 293 -14.21 -16.49 21.32
N GLY A 294 -15.35 -16.45 22.01
CA GLY A 294 -15.89 -17.62 22.72
C GLY A 294 -16.77 -18.53 21.87
N ILE A 295 -17.34 -18.00 20.78
CA ILE A 295 -18.21 -18.74 19.85
C ILE A 295 -17.42 -19.67 18.94
N VAL A 296 -16.32 -19.19 18.32
CA VAL A 296 -15.54 -19.98 17.37
C VAL A 296 -14.78 -21.09 18.10
N PRO A 297 -15.02 -22.38 17.81
CA PRO A 297 -14.40 -23.48 18.54
C PRO A 297 -12.88 -23.54 18.39
N ALA A 298 -12.21 -23.91 19.49
CA ALA A 298 -10.77 -24.15 19.51
C ALA A 298 -10.33 -25.37 18.66
N ASP A 299 -11.15 -26.41 18.59
CA ASP A 299 -10.94 -27.55 17.68
C ASP A 299 -11.59 -27.23 16.34
N THR A 300 -10.78 -27.14 15.28
CA THR A 300 -11.23 -26.80 13.92
C THR A 300 -12.19 -27.84 13.31
N ARG A 301 -12.34 -29.01 13.94
CA ARG A 301 -13.29 -30.06 13.54
C ARG A 301 -14.59 -30.03 14.34
N GLN A 302 -14.65 -29.23 15.41
CA GLN A 302 -15.85 -29.14 16.24
C GLN A 302 -16.92 -28.31 15.50
N PRO A 303 -18.12 -28.88 15.25
CA PRO A 303 -19.22 -28.13 14.66
C PRO A 303 -19.77 -27.10 15.66
N TYR A 304 -20.28 -26.00 15.13
CA TYR A 304 -21.00 -24.96 15.86
C TYR A 304 -22.07 -24.34 14.95
N ASP A 305 -23.03 -23.60 15.52
CA ASP A 305 -24.03 -22.90 14.72
C ASP A 305 -23.45 -21.59 14.20
N VAL A 306 -23.26 -21.50 12.88
CA VAL A 306 -22.73 -20.29 12.21
C VAL A 306 -23.64 -19.07 12.40
N ARG A 307 -24.91 -19.25 12.77
CA ARG A 307 -25.83 -18.14 13.07
C ARG A 307 -25.42 -17.32 14.30
N GLU A 308 -24.51 -17.83 15.12
CA GLU A 308 -23.93 -17.09 16.24
C GLU A 308 -22.87 -16.07 15.79
N VAL A 309 -22.37 -16.15 14.55
CA VAL A 309 -21.39 -15.22 13.95
C VAL A 309 -22.10 -14.17 13.12
#